data_AF-A0A2M8K7F7-F1
#
_entry.id   AF-A0A2M8K7F7-F1
#
_cell.length_a   1.000
_cell.length_b   1.000
_cell.length_c   1.000
_cell.angle_alpha   90.00
_cell.angle_beta   90.00
_cell.angle_gamma   90.00
#
_symmetry.space_group_name_H-M   'P 1'
#
loop_
_entity.id
_entity.type
_entity.pdbx_description
1 polymer ?
#
loop_
_entity_poly.entity_id
_entity_poly.type
_entity_poly.pdbx_seq_one_letter_code
_entity_poly.pdbx_strand_id
1 'polypeptide(L)' 'MTQVNRNIVEDALLLSTNERVELVEKLLESLDAPNAELNAIWAREADARIEAYEKKQLNSKPLSEVLSKYK' A
#
# COMPACT_ATOMS: atom_id res chain seq x y z
N MET A 1 3.80 -25.09 -6.56
CA MET A 1 2.60 -24.80 -7.38
C MET A 1 1.51 -25.82 -7.08
N THR A 2 0.31 -25.38 -6.67
CA THR A 2 -0.86 -26.26 -6.66
C THR A 2 -1.35 -26.51 -8.09
N GLN A 3 -2.16 -27.55 -8.31
CA GLN A 3 -2.76 -27.80 -9.63
C GLN A 3 -3.57 -26.58 -10.10
N VAL A 4 -4.32 -25.97 -9.18
CA VAL A 4 -5.11 -24.75 -9.44
C VAL A 4 -4.21 -23.61 -9.94
N ASN A 5 -3.06 -23.38 -9.30
CA ASN A 5 -2.16 -22.30 -9.70
C ASN A 5 -1.57 -22.53 -11.11
N ARG A 6 -1.24 -23.79 -11.48
CA ARG A 6 -0.79 -24.11 -12.84
C ARG A 6 -1.86 -23.81 -13.89
N ASN A 7 -3.08 -24.28 -13.67
CA ASN A 7 -4.18 -24.07 -14.62
C ASN A 7 -4.46 -22.57 -14.81
N ILE A 8 -4.47 -21.77 -13.73
CA ILE A 8 -4.68 -20.31 -13.82
C ILE A 8 -3.60 -19.64 -14.66
N VAL A 9 -2.33 -20.04 -14.50
CA VAL A 9 -1.23 -19.48 -15.28
C VAL A 9 -1.34 -19.85 -16.76
N GLU A 10 -1.65 -21.11 -17.05
CA GLU A 10 -1.84 -21.59 -18.43
C GLU A 10 -3.00 -20.85 -19.12
N ASP A 11 -4.15 -20.72 -18.44
CA ASP A 11 -5.32 -20.00 -18.96
C ASP A 11 -5.04 -18.50 -19.16
N ALA A 12 -4.37 -17.86 -18.19
CA ALA A 12 -4.01 -16.44 -18.29
C ALA A 12 -3.07 -16.15 -19.45
N LEU A 13 -2.17 -17.08 -19.81
CA LEU A 13 -1.24 -16.90 -20.93
C LEU A 13 -1.93 -16.97 -22.29
N LEU A 14 -3.11 -17.62 -22.39
CA LEU A 14 -3.93 -17.68 -23.60
C LEU A 14 -4.72 -16.39 -23.89
N LEU A 15 -4.87 -15.53 -22.88
CA LEU A 15 -5.58 -14.25 -23.00
C LEU A 15 -4.81 -13.25 -23.87
N SER A 16 -5.54 -12.33 -24.49
CA SER A 16 -4.93 -11.17 -25.15
C SER A 16 -4.19 -10.29 -24.13
N THR A 17 -3.29 -9.43 -24.61
CA THR A 17 -2.54 -8.52 -23.73
C THR A 17 -3.44 -7.66 -22.84
N ASN A 18 -4.57 -7.16 -23.37
CA ASN A 18 -5.49 -6.32 -22.60
C ASN A 18 -6.19 -7.11 -21.49
N GLU A 19 -6.66 -8.32 -21.80
CA GLU A 19 -7.31 -9.20 -20.82
C GLU A 19 -6.33 -9.66 -19.73
N ARG A 20 -5.06 -9.89 -20.08
CA ARG A 20 -4.02 -10.18 -19.08
C ARG A 20 -3.79 -9.02 -18.13
N VAL A 21 -3.73 -7.79 -18.66
CA VAL A 21 -3.59 -6.58 -17.83
C VAL A 21 -4.77 -6.45 -16.89
N GLU A 22 -6.00 -6.61 -17.40
CA GLU A 22 -7.21 -6.57 -16.57
C GLU A 22 -7.17 -7.61 -15.44
N LEU A 23 -6.77 -8.85 -15.74
CA LEU A 23 -6.64 -9.90 -14.73
C LEU A 23 -5.59 -9.55 -13.66
N VAL A 24 -4.44 -9.00 -14.07
CA VAL A 24 -3.39 -8.57 -13.13
C VAL A 24 -3.89 -7.47 -12.21
N GLU A 25 -4.58 -6.45 -12.74
CA GLU A 25 -5.15 -5.37 -11.94
C GLU A 25 -6.12 -5.91 -10.88
N LYS A 26 -7.06 -6.80 -11.26
CA LYS A 26 -7.99 -7.42 -10.31
C LYS A 26 -7.28 -8.23 -9.22
N LEU A 27 -6.22 -8.95 -9.57
CA LEU A 27 -5.43 -9.68 -8.59
C LEU A 27 -4.70 -8.72 -7.64
N LEU A 28 -4.15 -7.61 -8.14
CA LEU A 28 -3.52 -6.59 -7.31
C LEU A 28 -4.53 -5.91 -6.38
N GLU A 29 -5.71 -5.53 -6.88
CA GLU A 29 -6.82 -4.99 -6.09
C GLU A 29 -7.22 -5.94 -4.94
N SER A 30 -7.15 -7.25 -5.15
CA SER A 30 -7.46 -8.24 -4.11
C SER A 30 -6.42 -8.28 -2.98
N LEU A 31 -5.18 -7.88 -3.25
CA LEU A 31 -4.09 -7.86 -2.28
C LEU A 31 -4.04 -6.54 -1.51
N ASP A 32 -4.43 -5.43 -2.14
CA ASP A 32 -4.49 -4.09 -1.54
C ASP A 32 -5.93 -3.62 -1.33
N ALA A 33 -6.78 -4.54 -0.86
CA ALA A 33 -8.19 -4.23 -0.62
C ALA A 33 -8.33 -3.23 0.55
N PRO A 34 -9.18 -2.20 0.43
CA PRO A 34 -9.42 -1.25 1.51
C PRO A 34 -9.84 -1.95 2.80
N ASN A 35 -9.07 -1.75 3.86
CA ASN A 35 -9.37 -2.29 5.18
C ASN A 35 -9.80 -1.15 6.12
N ALA A 36 -11.10 -1.03 6.36
CA ALA A 36 -11.67 0.03 7.17
C ALA A 36 -11.16 0.03 8.62
N GLU A 37 -10.92 -1.16 9.21
CA GLU A 37 -10.38 -1.29 10.56
C GLU A 37 -8.94 -0.78 10.62
N LEU A 38 -8.11 -1.20 9.66
CA LEU A 38 -6.74 -0.73 9.55
C LEU A 38 -6.70 0.79 9.33
N ASN A 39 -7.54 1.32 8.44
CA ASN A 39 -7.66 2.76 8.20
C ASN A 39 -8.03 3.53 9.48
N ALA A 40 -8.93 3.00 10.31
CA ALA A 40 -9.29 3.60 11.58
C ALA A 40 -8.14 3.58 12.61
N ILE A 41 -7.28 2.56 12.58
CA ILE A 41 -6.07 2.52 13.42
C ILE A 41 -5.08 3.60 12.95
N TRP A 42 -4.84 3.71 11.63
CA TRP A 42 -3.94 4.72 11.07
C TRP A 42 -4.43 6.15 11.33
N ALA A 43 -5.73 6.41 11.20
CA ALA A 43 -6.31 7.72 11.49
C ALA A 43 -6.06 8.12 12.96
N ARG A 44 -6.35 7.22 13.91
CA ARG A 44 -6.10 7.48 15.34
C ARG A 44 -4.62 7.71 15.65
N GLU A 45 -3.73 6.92 15.05
CA GLU A 45 -2.29 7.09 15.23
C GLU A 45 -1.79 8.42 14.65
N ALA A 46 -2.29 8.83 13.49
CA ALA A 46 -1.93 10.10 12.88
C ALA A 46 -2.34 11.28 13.78
N ASP A 47 -3.57 11.29 14.27
CA ASP A 47 -4.07 12.32 15.19
C ASP A 47 -3.25 12.35 16.49
N ALA A 48 -2.98 11.19 17.08
CA ALA A 48 -2.18 11.08 18.30
C ALA A 48 -0.75 11.62 18.14
N ARG A 49 -0.12 11.41 16.97
CA ARG A 49 1.22 11.95 16.68
C ARG A 49 1.23 13.47 16.56
N ILE A 50 0.20 14.06 15.95
CA ILE A 50 0.07 15.52 15.88
C ILE A 50 -0.11 16.09 17.29
N GLU A 51 -1.02 15.53 18.09
CA GLU A 51 -1.26 15.99 19.45
C GLU A 51 0.02 15.91 20.32
N ALA A 52 0.75 14.79 20.24
CA ALA A 52 1.99 14.63 20.99
C ALA A 52 3.09 15.61 20.53
N TYR A 53 3.15 15.93 19.23
CA TYR A 53 4.05 16.96 18.72
C TYR A 53 3.68 18.35 19.26
N GLU A 54 2.40 18.73 19.20
CA GLU A 54 1.91 20.01 19.72
C GLU A 54 2.17 20.17 21.22
N LYS A 55 2.03 19.07 21.99
CA LYS A 55 2.38 19.01 23.42
C LYS A 55 3.89 18.95 23.70
N LYS A 56 4.74 19.02 22.67
CA LYS A 56 6.22 18.90 22.77
C LYS A 56 6.69 17.57 23.38
N GLN A 57 5.89 16.52 23.23
CA GLN A 57 6.21 15.15 23.67
C GLN A 57 6.96 14.37 22.59
N LEU A 58 7.02 14.89 21.37
CA LEU A 58 7.79 14.33 20.25
C LEU A 58 8.85 15.33 19.77
N ASN A 59 10.04 14.79 19.46
CA ASN A 59 11.08 15.54 18.76
C ASN A 59 10.74 15.63 17.26
N SER A 60 11.14 16.73 16.63
CA SER A 60 10.99 16.92 15.18
C SER A 60 12.29 17.41 14.57
N LYS A 61 12.43 17.20 13.26
CA LYS A 61 13.54 17.71 12.47
C LYS A 61 13.01 18.67 11.40
N PRO A 62 13.72 19.78 11.11
CA PRO A 62 13.36 20.64 9.99
C PRO A 62 13.38 19.87 8.66
N LEU A 63 12.42 20.16 7.79
CA LEU A 63 12.35 19.53 6.46
C LEU A 63 13.64 19.72 5.65
N SER A 64 14.30 20.87 5.82
CA SER A 64 15.57 21.17 5.17
C SER A 64 16.69 20.19 5.54
N GLU A 65 16.71 19.68 6.77
CA GLU A 65 17.68 18.67 7.21
C GLU A 65 17.40 17.33 6.53
N VAL A 66 16.13 16.92 6.43
CA VAL A 66 15.71 15.65 5.81
C VAL A 66 16.01 15.62 4.30
N LEU A 67 15.76 16.74 3.61
CA LEU A 67 15.97 16.86 2.17
C LEU A 67 17.41 17.21 1.77
N SER A 68 18.31 17.36 2.74
CA SER A 68 19.71 17.76 2.51
C SER A 68 20.44 16.86 1.49
N LYS A 69 20.12 15.56 1.47
CA LYS A 69 20.75 14.58 0.57
C LYS A 69 20.36 14.71 -0.92
N TYR A 70 19.36 15.53 -1.24
CA TYR A 70 18.87 15.72 -2.61
C TYR A 70 19.21 17.11 -3.19
N LYS A 71 20.01 17.90 -2.47
CA LYS A 71 20.57 19.16 -2.94
C LYS A 71 21.98 18.91 -3.46
#